data_AF-A0A966YGI0-F1
#
_entry.id   AF-A0A966YGI0-F1
#
_cell.length_a   1.000
_cell.length_b   1.000
_cell.length_c   1.000
_cell.angle_alpha   90.00
_cell.angle_beta   90.00
_cell.angle_gamma   90.00
#
_symmetry.space_group_name_H-M   'P 1'
#
loop_
_entity.id
_entity.type
_entity.pdbx_description
1 polymer ?
#
loop_
_entity_poly.entity_id
_entity_poly.type
_entity_poly.pdbx_seq_one_letter_code
_entity_poly.pdbx_strand_id
1 'polypeptide(L)'
;MAAVISETMGAVSLNGLTTLDAPTAAALAGHQPVAVFGRADLRLNGLRELAPEAAEALAAHDGKVLLHSLEQLTSVPLAEKLAGQWGELRLGLTDLSPEIAAILATNKGVAEDRTRPGVVHRRRDQAASVLRLDRIESLTQETAAALTGHQGVLVLNGLTTIDPPVAAALAKRSGTLVLNGLSSISTAAATALATFPGELVLKGVTALTPETAAALAKHPGRLHLTGLTEMSPEVRAAFATHNNVRLPRLPKDIRQASSANPLSQAE
;
A
#
# COMPACT_ATOMS: atom_id res chain seq x y z
N MET A 1 30.29 13.72 -13.82
CA MET A 1 29.07 13.63 -12.99
C MET A 1 29.36 12.94 -11.66
N ALA A 2 29.92 11.72 -11.68
CA ALA A 2 30.35 10.99 -10.46
C ALA A 2 31.18 11.83 -9.47
N ALA A 3 32.22 12.53 -9.92
CA ALA A 3 33.08 13.35 -9.05
C ALA A 3 32.39 14.59 -8.45
N VAL A 4 31.33 15.10 -9.09
CA VAL A 4 30.59 16.29 -8.62
C VAL A 4 29.58 15.90 -7.53
N ILE A 5 29.08 14.66 -7.56
CA ILE A 5 28.07 14.15 -6.63
C ILE A 5 28.68 13.76 -5.29
N SER A 6 29.93 13.29 -5.25
CA SER A 6 30.61 12.96 -3.99
C SER A 6 30.92 14.19 -3.11
N GLU A 7 30.99 15.38 -3.73
CA GLU A 7 31.33 16.64 -3.04
C GLU A 7 30.11 17.49 -2.63
N THR A 8 28.92 17.15 -3.14
CA THR A 8 27.69 17.88 -2.75
C THR A 8 27.30 17.52 -1.32
N MET A 9 27.30 18.50 -0.42
CA MET A 9 26.70 18.33 0.91
C MET A 9 25.18 18.54 0.81
N GLY A 10 24.38 17.52 1.10
CA GLY A 10 22.92 17.68 1.19
C GLY A 10 22.11 16.56 0.54
N ALA A 11 20.79 16.75 0.43
CA ALA A 11 19.94 15.79 -0.27
C ALA A 11 20.13 15.93 -1.78
N VAL A 12 20.53 14.85 -2.45
CA VAL A 12 20.70 14.80 -3.90
C VAL A 12 19.39 14.36 -4.55
N SER A 13 18.93 15.11 -5.55
CA SER A 13 17.69 14.83 -6.27
C SER A 13 17.94 14.77 -7.77
N LEU A 14 17.92 13.56 -8.31
CA LEU A 14 18.13 13.26 -9.73
C LEU A 14 16.89 12.54 -10.30
N ASN A 15 15.70 13.03 -9.96
CA ASN A 15 14.43 12.42 -10.39
C ASN A 15 14.21 12.38 -11.91
N GLY A 16 15.00 13.13 -12.69
CA GLY A 16 14.95 13.08 -14.16
C GLY A 16 15.75 11.92 -14.76
N LEU A 17 16.59 11.23 -13.98
CA LEU A 17 17.31 10.06 -14.45
C LEU A 17 16.35 8.88 -14.60
N THR A 18 16.37 8.25 -15.77
CA THR A 18 15.60 7.04 -16.07
C THR A 18 16.44 5.77 -16.04
N THR A 19 17.76 5.91 -16.22
CA THR A 19 18.76 4.85 -16.15
C THR A 19 19.92 5.28 -15.23
N LEU A 20 20.62 4.28 -14.69
CA LEU A 20 21.79 4.49 -13.84
C LEU A 20 22.82 3.39 -14.08
N ASP A 21 24.03 3.77 -14.47
CA ASP A 21 25.15 2.84 -14.61
C ASP A 21 25.82 2.56 -13.24
N ALA A 22 26.56 1.46 -13.16
CA ALA A 22 27.21 1.03 -11.92
C ALA A 22 28.24 2.04 -11.38
N PRO A 23 29.10 2.67 -12.20
CA PRO A 23 30.04 3.68 -11.70
C PRO A 23 29.35 4.91 -11.09
N THR A 24 28.26 5.39 -11.70
CA THR A 24 27.50 6.52 -11.16
C THR A 24 26.73 6.10 -9.90
N ALA A 25 26.19 4.88 -9.85
CA ALA A 25 25.58 4.33 -8.65
C ALA A 25 26.57 4.24 -7.48
N ALA A 26 27.80 3.79 -7.74
CA ALA A 26 28.86 3.73 -6.73
C ALA A 26 29.27 5.11 -6.21
N ALA A 27 29.36 6.10 -7.12
CA ALA A 27 29.62 7.48 -6.71
C ALA A 27 28.48 8.07 -5.88
N LEU A 28 27.23 7.75 -6.23
CA LEU A 28 26.05 8.10 -5.43
C LEU A 28 26.06 7.38 -4.07
N ALA A 29 26.53 6.14 -4.00
CA ALA A 29 26.59 5.38 -2.76
C ALA A 29 27.60 5.96 -1.75
N GLY A 30 28.71 6.50 -2.25
CA GLY A 30 29.73 7.18 -1.43
C GLY A 30 29.35 8.58 -0.96
N HIS A 31 28.22 9.11 -1.41
CA HIS A 31 27.71 10.41 -0.98
C HIS A 31 27.34 10.40 0.51
N GLN A 32 27.80 11.41 1.25
CA GLN A 32 27.55 11.50 2.69
C GLN A 32 26.08 11.83 2.99
N PRO A 33 25.38 11.02 3.80
CA PRO A 33 23.99 11.28 4.13
C PRO A 33 23.84 12.53 5.00
N VAL A 34 22.69 13.18 4.88
CA VAL A 34 22.35 14.37 5.67
C VAL A 34 21.94 13.93 7.07
N ALA A 35 22.53 14.53 8.11
CA ALA A 35 22.16 14.31 9.52
C ALA A 35 20.81 14.97 9.91
N VAL A 36 19.89 15.15 8.95
CA VAL A 36 18.58 15.78 9.18
C VAL A 36 17.49 14.74 8.98
N PHE A 37 16.84 14.37 10.09
CA PHE A 37 15.69 13.48 10.10
C PHE A 37 14.57 13.97 9.17
N GLY A 38 13.96 13.07 8.40
CA GLY A 38 12.82 13.41 7.53
C GLY A 38 13.17 13.77 6.08
N ARG A 39 14.46 13.88 5.72
CA ARG A 39 14.90 14.08 4.32
C ARG A 39 15.34 12.74 3.72
N ALA A 40 14.95 12.50 2.47
CA ALA A 40 15.61 11.47 1.67
C ALA A 40 16.97 12.03 1.21
N ASP A 41 17.99 11.20 1.34
CA ASP A 41 19.37 11.54 1.00
C ASP A 41 19.60 11.44 -0.51
N LEU A 42 19.03 10.41 -1.14
CA LEU A 42 19.01 10.22 -2.59
C LEU A 42 17.57 10.12 -3.10
N ARG A 43 17.19 11.01 -4.01
CA ARG A 43 15.92 10.92 -4.76
C ARG A 43 16.21 10.58 -6.21
N LEU A 44 15.88 9.35 -6.59
CA LEU A 44 16.10 8.79 -7.91
C LEU A 44 14.76 8.32 -8.50
N ASN A 45 13.72 9.14 -8.30
CA ASN A 45 12.35 8.70 -8.53
C ASN A 45 12.01 8.40 -9.99
N GLY A 46 12.80 8.86 -10.97
CA GLY A 46 12.58 8.57 -12.39
C GLY A 46 13.15 7.23 -12.85
N LEU A 47 13.99 6.58 -12.04
CA LEU A 47 14.62 5.32 -12.42
C LEU A 47 13.56 4.23 -12.53
N ARG A 48 13.49 3.62 -13.71
CA ARG A 48 12.53 2.54 -13.99
C ARG A 48 13.16 1.17 -13.86
N GLU A 49 14.43 1.06 -14.23
CA GLU A 49 15.20 -0.18 -14.23
C GLU A 49 16.59 0.09 -13.65
N LEU A 50 17.16 -0.93 -13.03
CA LEU A 50 18.49 -0.91 -12.45
C LEU A 50 19.21 -2.20 -12.82
N ALA A 51 20.44 -2.05 -13.35
CA ALA A 51 21.33 -3.19 -13.48
C ALA A 51 21.69 -3.75 -12.08
N PRO A 52 21.93 -5.06 -11.93
CA PRO A 52 22.25 -5.67 -10.64
C PRO A 52 23.40 -4.97 -9.90
N GLU A 53 24.46 -4.59 -10.60
CA GLU A 53 25.62 -3.91 -10.02
C GLU A 53 25.29 -2.49 -9.53
N ALA A 54 24.42 -1.78 -10.24
CA ALA A 54 23.95 -0.47 -9.83
C ALA A 54 23.01 -0.58 -8.61
N ALA A 55 22.16 -1.62 -8.56
CA ALA A 55 21.30 -1.91 -7.42
C ALA A 55 22.12 -2.25 -6.17
N GLU A 56 23.18 -3.06 -6.33
CA GLU A 56 24.12 -3.41 -5.25
C GLU A 56 24.82 -2.16 -4.70
N ALA A 57 25.31 -1.30 -5.59
CA ALA A 57 25.95 -0.05 -5.18
C ALA A 57 24.98 0.86 -4.41
N LEU A 58 23.74 1.04 -4.90
CA LEU A 58 22.73 1.82 -4.20
C LEU A 58 22.32 1.21 -2.86
N ALA A 59 22.35 -0.13 -2.72
CA ALA A 59 22.08 -0.82 -1.47
C ALA A 59 23.08 -0.44 -0.37
N ALA A 60 24.34 -0.19 -0.75
CA ALA A 60 25.41 0.20 0.16
C ALA A 60 25.35 1.66 0.62
N HIS A 61 24.51 2.51 0.00
CA HIS A 61 24.39 3.90 0.42
C HIS A 61 23.90 3.98 1.87
N ASP A 62 24.52 4.78 2.72
CA ASP A 62 24.12 4.84 4.12
C ASP A 62 22.71 5.45 4.29
N GLY A 63 22.40 6.56 3.62
CA GLY A 63 21.12 7.26 3.73
C GLY A 63 19.90 6.61 3.09
N LYS A 64 18.78 7.33 3.17
CA LYS A 64 17.50 6.97 2.56
C LYS A 64 17.51 7.25 1.06
N VAL A 65 17.17 6.23 0.28
CA VAL A 65 17.06 6.20 -1.17
C VAL A 65 15.59 6.06 -1.57
N LEU A 66 15.13 6.92 -2.48
CA LEU A 66 13.78 6.86 -3.05
C LEU A 66 13.83 6.44 -4.52
N LEU A 67 13.08 5.38 -4.84
CA LEU A 67 12.99 4.75 -6.16
C LEU A 67 11.51 4.58 -6.57
N HIS A 68 10.76 5.68 -6.59
CA HIS A 68 9.30 5.62 -6.74
C HIS A 68 8.80 5.06 -8.08
N SER A 69 9.55 5.23 -9.17
CA SER A 69 9.17 4.70 -10.48
C SER A 69 9.88 3.40 -10.87
N LEU A 70 10.59 2.75 -9.94
CA LEU A 70 11.24 1.48 -10.23
C LEU A 70 10.17 0.42 -10.54
N GLU A 71 10.23 -0.13 -11.75
CA GLU A 71 9.22 -1.06 -12.28
C GLU A 71 9.58 -2.51 -11.97
N GLN A 72 10.87 -2.82 -11.83
CA GLN A 72 11.38 -4.15 -11.49
C GLN A 72 12.42 -4.07 -10.37
N LEU A 73 12.32 -4.99 -9.39
CA LEU A 73 13.27 -5.13 -8.30
C LEU A 73 13.64 -6.60 -8.13
N THR A 74 14.83 -6.96 -8.60
CA THR A 74 15.37 -8.33 -8.53
C THR A 74 16.55 -8.46 -7.56
N SER A 75 17.21 -7.35 -7.23
CA SER A 75 18.32 -7.33 -6.26
C SER A 75 17.80 -7.47 -4.83
N VAL A 76 18.17 -8.57 -4.19
CA VAL A 76 17.89 -8.84 -2.77
C VAL A 76 18.53 -7.77 -1.87
N PRO A 77 19.83 -7.41 -2.02
CA PRO A 77 20.45 -6.36 -1.20
C PRO A 77 19.74 -5.01 -1.32
N LEU A 78 19.30 -4.64 -2.52
CA LEU A 78 18.52 -3.42 -2.69
C LEU A 78 17.14 -3.53 -2.03
N ALA A 79 16.46 -4.67 -2.13
CA ALA A 79 15.18 -4.88 -1.45
C ALA A 79 15.33 -4.80 0.08
N GLU A 80 16.38 -5.40 0.66
CA GLU A 80 16.69 -5.33 2.08
C GLU A 80 17.00 -3.89 2.51
N LYS A 81 17.81 -3.18 1.71
CA LYS A 81 18.09 -1.75 1.91
C LYS A 81 16.78 -0.97 1.97
N LEU A 82 15.90 -1.15 0.98
CA LEU A 82 14.63 -0.44 0.86
C LEU A 82 13.66 -0.77 2.01
N ALA A 83 13.60 -2.04 2.41
CA ALA A 83 12.79 -2.52 3.53
C ALA A 83 13.30 -2.01 4.89
N GLY A 84 14.61 -1.81 5.03
CA GLY A 84 15.22 -1.24 6.24
C GLY A 84 14.96 0.26 6.43
N GLN A 85 14.43 0.96 5.43
CA GLN A 85 14.26 2.40 5.49
C GLN A 85 13.03 2.82 6.30
N TRP A 86 13.13 3.97 6.93
CA TRP A 86 12.04 4.56 7.71
C TRP A 86 10.95 5.18 6.83
N GLY A 87 9.75 5.32 7.42
CA GLY A 87 8.61 5.98 6.78
C GLY A 87 7.89 5.11 5.75
N GLU A 88 7.22 5.76 4.80
CA GLU A 88 6.51 5.07 3.71
C GLU A 88 7.50 4.52 2.68
N LEU A 89 7.35 3.24 2.38
CA LEU A 89 8.00 2.55 1.28
C LEU A 89 7.05 2.52 0.08
N ARG A 90 7.30 3.42 -0.87
CA ARG A 90 6.55 3.55 -2.12
C ARG A 90 7.41 3.14 -3.30
N LEU A 91 6.96 2.12 -4.02
CA LEU A 91 7.62 1.60 -5.22
C LEU A 91 6.63 1.51 -6.38
N GLY A 92 7.17 1.64 -7.59
CA GLY A 92 6.42 1.62 -8.85
C GLY A 92 6.37 0.23 -9.49
N LEU A 93 6.56 -0.83 -8.71
CA LEU A 93 6.71 -2.19 -9.20
C LEU A 93 5.45 -2.63 -9.94
N THR A 94 5.65 -3.21 -11.12
CA THR A 94 4.59 -3.82 -11.93
C THR A 94 4.48 -5.33 -11.69
N ASP A 95 5.58 -5.94 -11.26
CA ASP A 95 5.65 -7.34 -10.86
C ASP A 95 6.42 -7.49 -9.53
N LEU A 96 6.14 -8.57 -8.81
CA LEU A 96 6.71 -8.82 -7.50
C LEU A 96 6.88 -10.33 -7.27
N SER A 97 8.14 -10.77 -7.10
CA SER A 97 8.41 -12.16 -6.72
C SER A 97 8.08 -12.40 -5.24
N PRO A 98 7.76 -13.65 -4.84
CA PRO A 98 7.52 -13.98 -3.43
C PRO A 98 8.72 -13.66 -2.51
N GLU A 99 9.95 -13.82 -3.00
CA GLU A 99 11.17 -13.52 -2.25
C GLU A 99 11.27 -12.02 -1.93
N ILE A 100 11.13 -11.17 -2.95
CA ILE A 100 11.22 -9.72 -2.78
C ILE A 100 10.02 -9.21 -1.97
N ALA A 101 8.82 -9.79 -2.16
CA ALA A 101 7.66 -9.48 -1.33
C ALA A 101 7.91 -9.73 0.16
N ALA A 102 8.53 -10.88 0.50
CA ALA A 102 8.84 -11.22 1.88
C ALA A 102 9.83 -10.24 2.51
N ILE A 103 10.86 -9.84 1.75
CA ILE A 103 11.84 -8.84 2.19
C ILE A 103 11.17 -7.48 2.42
N LEU A 104 10.43 -6.97 1.43
CA LEU A 104 9.74 -5.68 1.55
C LEU A 104 8.72 -5.67 2.70
N ALA A 105 8.10 -6.82 3.00
CA ALA A 105 7.16 -6.98 4.10
C ALA A 105 7.81 -6.87 5.50
N THR A 106 9.14 -6.92 5.60
CA THR A 106 9.86 -6.67 6.87
C THR A 106 9.90 -5.19 7.24
N ASN A 107 9.44 -4.29 6.35
CA ASN A 107 9.51 -2.85 6.56
C ASN A 107 8.71 -2.40 7.79
N LYS A 108 9.42 -1.98 8.84
CA LYS A 108 8.83 -1.46 10.08
C LYS A 108 8.62 0.05 10.08
N GLY A 109 9.15 0.76 9.08
CA GLY A 109 8.98 2.20 8.94
C GLY A 109 9.64 3.03 10.05
N VAL A 110 10.59 2.44 10.79
CA VAL A 110 11.34 3.09 11.89
C VAL A 110 12.77 3.39 11.45
N ALA A 111 13.35 4.46 11.99
CA ALA A 111 14.79 4.74 11.85
C ALA A 111 15.42 4.94 13.22
N GLU A 112 16.63 4.41 13.39
CA GLU A 112 17.50 4.83 14.48
C GLU A 112 18.11 6.20 14.17
N ASP A 113 18.16 7.07 15.18
CA ASP A 113 18.80 8.37 15.13
C ASP A 113 20.30 8.18 14.91
N ARG A 114 20.78 8.67 13.78
CA ARG A 114 22.20 8.62 13.41
C ARG A 114 23.08 9.47 14.29
N THR A 115 22.52 10.54 14.84
CA THR A 115 23.24 11.45 15.74
C THR A 115 23.23 10.94 17.18
N ARG A 116 22.29 10.06 17.53
CA ARG A 116 22.11 9.51 18.88
C ARG A 116 21.74 8.02 18.80
N PRO A 117 22.73 7.12 18.65
CA PRO A 117 22.50 5.68 18.59
C PRO A 117 21.59 5.21 19.74
N GLY A 118 20.62 4.35 19.44
CA GLY A 118 19.62 3.86 20.39
C GLY A 118 18.37 4.73 20.53
N VAL A 119 18.33 5.94 19.97
CA VAL A 119 17.10 6.74 19.88
C VAL A 119 16.34 6.34 18.62
N VAL A 120 15.20 5.67 18.76
CA VAL A 120 14.34 5.32 17.60
C VAL A 120 13.38 6.45 17.29
N HIS A 121 13.46 6.98 16.08
CA HIS A 121 12.49 7.92 15.56
C HIS A 121 11.35 7.18 14.85
N ARG A 122 10.13 7.46 15.31
CA ARG A 122 8.89 7.08 14.63
C ARG A 122 8.27 8.31 14.01
N ARG A 123 7.34 8.11 13.07
CA ARG A 123 6.47 9.21 12.65
C ARG A 123 5.76 9.79 13.88
N ARG A 124 5.59 11.12 13.90
CA ARG A 124 4.93 11.85 15.01
C ARG A 124 3.48 11.39 15.24
N ASP A 125 2.83 10.85 14.22
CA ASP A 125 1.48 10.28 14.27
C ASP A 125 1.44 8.82 14.76
N GLN A 126 2.60 8.22 15.10
CA GLN A 126 2.74 6.79 15.41
C GLN A 126 2.12 5.88 14.32
N ALA A 127 1.95 6.41 13.09
CA ALA A 127 1.30 5.67 12.03
C ALA A 127 2.14 4.43 11.70
N ALA A 128 1.44 3.31 11.52
CA ALA A 128 2.06 2.06 11.15
C ALA A 128 2.82 2.22 9.82
N SER A 129 3.88 1.41 9.67
CA SER A 129 4.66 1.31 8.45
C SER A 129 3.78 1.22 7.21
N VAL A 130 4.08 1.96 6.13
CA VAL A 130 3.26 1.98 4.92
C VAL A 130 4.05 1.37 3.77
N LEU A 131 3.59 0.22 3.27
CA LEU A 131 4.08 -0.39 2.04
C LEU A 131 3.06 -0.11 0.93
N ARG A 132 3.48 0.65 -0.08
CA ARG A 132 2.63 1.08 -1.18
C ARG A 132 3.14 0.56 -2.52
N LEU A 133 2.32 -0.27 -3.15
CA LEU A 133 2.55 -0.96 -4.40
C LEU A 133 1.34 -0.70 -5.33
N ASP A 134 1.22 0.56 -5.78
CA ASP A 134 0.05 1.03 -6.53
C ASP A 134 0.02 0.57 -8.00
N ARG A 135 1.10 -0.03 -8.53
CA ARG A 135 1.20 -0.44 -9.95
C ARG A 135 1.13 -1.96 -10.16
N ILE A 136 0.95 -2.74 -9.10
CA ILE A 136 0.74 -4.19 -9.20
C ILE A 136 -0.73 -4.45 -9.56
N GLU A 137 -0.96 -5.00 -10.75
CA GLU A 137 -2.30 -5.30 -11.27
C GLU A 137 -2.78 -6.71 -10.92
N SER A 138 -1.85 -7.64 -10.68
CA SER A 138 -2.15 -9.02 -10.29
C SER A 138 -1.13 -9.56 -9.28
N LEU A 139 -1.56 -10.45 -8.40
CA LEU A 139 -0.70 -11.15 -7.44
C LEU A 139 -0.92 -12.65 -7.53
N THR A 140 0.15 -13.42 -7.36
CA THR A 140 0.04 -14.86 -7.08
C THR A 140 -0.31 -15.08 -5.60
N GLN A 141 -0.87 -16.25 -5.29
CA GLN A 141 -1.15 -16.65 -3.90
C GLN A 141 0.12 -16.65 -3.04
N GLU A 142 1.26 -17.08 -3.59
CA GLU A 142 2.56 -17.11 -2.91
C GLU A 142 3.06 -15.71 -2.59
N THR A 143 2.96 -14.78 -3.54
CA THR A 143 3.37 -13.38 -3.33
C THR A 143 2.47 -12.70 -2.29
N ALA A 144 1.16 -12.95 -2.34
CA ALA A 144 0.22 -12.46 -1.33
C ALA A 144 0.51 -13.03 0.07
N ALA A 145 0.93 -14.30 0.15
CA ALA A 145 1.34 -14.92 1.41
C ALA A 145 2.65 -14.33 1.94
N ALA A 146 3.61 -14.02 1.06
CA ALA A 146 4.85 -13.36 1.45
C ALA A 146 4.62 -11.96 2.05
N LEU A 147 3.61 -11.22 1.56
CA LEU A 147 3.23 -9.90 2.10
C LEU A 147 2.60 -9.95 3.51
N THR A 148 2.29 -11.14 4.05
CA THR A 148 1.69 -11.27 5.39
C THR A 148 2.63 -10.86 6.53
N GLY A 149 3.94 -10.81 6.29
CA GLY A 149 4.92 -10.31 7.25
C GLY A 149 4.72 -8.83 7.61
N HIS A 150 4.06 -8.05 6.75
CA HIS A 150 3.90 -6.61 6.94
C HIS A 150 2.77 -6.30 7.91
N GLN A 151 3.13 -5.87 9.12
CA GLN A 151 2.18 -5.54 10.19
C GLN A 151 1.56 -4.13 10.07
N GLY A 152 1.90 -3.39 9.02
CA GLY A 152 1.47 -2.00 8.83
C GLY A 152 0.30 -1.81 7.86
N VAL A 153 0.28 -0.66 7.21
CA VAL A 153 -0.64 -0.35 6.11
C VAL A 153 -0.06 -0.92 4.83
N LEU A 154 -0.79 -1.82 4.17
CA LEU A 154 -0.49 -2.31 2.83
C LEU A 154 -1.45 -1.67 1.84
N VAL A 155 -0.90 -1.01 0.83
CA VAL A 155 -1.66 -0.31 -0.21
C VAL A 155 -1.40 -0.97 -1.55
N LEU A 156 -2.43 -1.58 -2.13
CA LEU A 156 -2.41 -2.29 -3.42
C LEU A 156 -3.50 -1.71 -4.33
N ASN A 157 -3.43 -0.41 -4.63
CA ASN A 157 -4.46 0.24 -5.45
C ASN A 157 -4.36 -0.10 -6.94
N GLY A 158 -3.32 -0.81 -7.39
CA GLY A 158 -3.22 -1.30 -8.76
C GLY A 158 -4.13 -2.50 -9.03
N LEU A 159 -4.51 -3.24 -7.98
CA LEU A 159 -5.40 -4.39 -8.11
C LEU A 159 -6.82 -3.91 -8.45
N THR A 160 -7.24 -4.16 -9.68
CA THR A 160 -8.62 -3.89 -10.14
C THR A 160 -9.57 -5.06 -9.90
N THR A 161 -9.02 -6.27 -9.81
CA THR A 161 -9.72 -7.51 -9.45
C THR A 161 -8.89 -8.28 -8.41
N ILE A 162 -9.52 -9.20 -7.70
CA ILE A 162 -8.83 -10.06 -6.74
C ILE A 162 -9.42 -11.48 -6.75
N ASP A 163 -8.55 -12.47 -6.88
CA ASP A 163 -8.94 -13.86 -6.85
C ASP A 163 -9.18 -14.34 -5.41
N PRO A 164 -10.13 -15.26 -5.17
CA PRO A 164 -10.41 -15.77 -3.83
C PRO A 164 -9.20 -16.35 -3.08
N PRO A 165 -8.27 -17.11 -3.71
CA PRO A 165 -7.05 -17.58 -3.04
C PRO A 165 -6.12 -16.44 -2.60
N VAL A 166 -6.01 -15.38 -3.41
CA VAL A 166 -5.20 -14.19 -3.09
C VAL A 166 -5.83 -13.42 -1.94
N ALA A 167 -7.16 -13.23 -1.97
CA ALA A 167 -7.92 -12.62 -0.88
C ALA A 167 -7.74 -13.40 0.44
N ALA A 168 -7.78 -14.73 0.39
CA ALA A 168 -7.58 -15.58 1.56
C ALA A 168 -6.14 -15.51 2.11
N ALA A 169 -5.14 -15.38 1.23
CA ALA A 169 -3.75 -15.17 1.65
C ALA A 169 -3.56 -13.82 2.34
N LEU A 170 -4.11 -12.73 1.76
CA LEU A 170 -4.04 -11.39 2.34
C LEU A 170 -4.80 -11.27 3.66
N ALA A 171 -5.89 -12.03 3.83
CA ALA A 171 -6.71 -12.03 5.04
C ALA A 171 -5.97 -12.57 6.29
N LYS A 172 -4.86 -13.31 6.12
CA LYS A 172 -4.03 -13.81 7.24
C LYS A 172 -3.18 -12.71 7.90
N ARG A 173 -3.06 -11.55 7.26
CA ARG A 173 -2.25 -10.42 7.75
C ARG A 173 -2.99 -9.66 8.87
N SER A 174 -2.26 -8.81 9.59
CA SER A 174 -2.80 -7.82 10.52
C SER A 174 -2.56 -6.38 10.01
N GLY A 175 -3.18 -5.38 10.64
CA GLY A 175 -3.02 -3.97 10.27
C GLY A 175 -4.09 -3.49 9.29
N THR A 176 -3.73 -2.60 8.36
CA THR A 176 -4.68 -1.98 7.42
C THR A 176 -4.42 -2.46 6.00
N LEU A 177 -5.46 -2.89 5.30
CA LEU A 177 -5.41 -3.29 3.90
C LEU A 177 -6.20 -2.30 3.05
N VAL A 178 -5.53 -1.67 2.09
CA VAL A 178 -6.13 -0.65 1.21
C VAL A 178 -6.14 -1.18 -0.23
N LEU A 179 -7.35 -1.44 -0.74
CA LEU A 179 -7.62 -1.97 -2.08
C LEU A 179 -8.58 -1.02 -2.81
N ASN A 180 -8.21 0.27 -2.93
CA ASN A 180 -9.09 1.25 -3.58
C ASN A 180 -9.13 1.10 -5.10
N GLY A 181 -8.29 0.26 -5.70
CA GLY A 181 -8.34 -0.05 -7.14
C GLY A 181 -9.47 -0.99 -7.51
N LEU A 182 -9.98 -1.79 -6.56
CA LEU A 182 -11.03 -2.77 -6.83
C LEU A 182 -12.34 -2.07 -7.17
N SER A 183 -12.79 -2.22 -8.41
CA SER A 183 -14.08 -1.70 -8.88
C SER A 183 -15.24 -2.64 -8.55
N SER A 184 -14.95 -3.94 -8.51
CA SER A 184 -15.90 -4.99 -8.13
C SER A 184 -15.18 -6.07 -7.32
N ILE A 185 -15.97 -6.86 -6.58
CA ILE A 185 -15.47 -7.97 -5.76
C ILE A 185 -16.47 -9.13 -5.84
N SER A 186 -15.95 -10.34 -6.04
CA SER A 186 -16.78 -11.55 -6.04
C SER A 186 -17.19 -11.95 -4.62
N THR A 187 -18.33 -12.63 -4.48
CA THR A 187 -18.81 -13.15 -3.18
C THR A 187 -17.78 -14.04 -2.49
N ALA A 188 -17.04 -14.84 -3.26
CA ALA A 188 -15.99 -15.72 -2.74
C ALA A 188 -14.80 -14.92 -2.19
N ALA A 189 -14.31 -13.91 -2.92
CA ALA A 189 -13.24 -13.04 -2.45
C ALA A 189 -13.68 -12.18 -1.24
N ALA A 190 -14.92 -11.68 -1.25
CA ALA A 190 -15.50 -10.96 -0.12
C ALA A 190 -15.58 -11.82 1.14
N THR A 191 -15.96 -13.09 1.01
CA THR A 191 -16.00 -14.05 2.13
C THR A 191 -14.60 -14.30 2.69
N ALA A 192 -13.60 -14.43 1.82
CA ALA A 192 -12.20 -14.58 2.24
C ALA A 192 -11.70 -13.31 2.97
N LEU A 193 -11.94 -12.11 2.42
CA LEU A 193 -11.57 -10.84 3.06
C LEU A 193 -12.33 -10.58 4.36
N ALA A 194 -13.54 -11.11 4.53
CA ALA A 194 -14.29 -10.99 5.78
C ALA A 194 -13.58 -11.67 6.97
N THR A 195 -12.67 -12.61 6.72
CA THR A 195 -11.84 -13.24 7.77
C THR A 195 -10.67 -12.35 8.23
N PHE A 196 -10.38 -11.28 7.51
CA PHE A 196 -9.30 -10.35 7.86
C PHE A 196 -9.58 -9.66 9.20
N PRO A 197 -8.66 -9.69 10.18
CA PRO A 197 -8.88 -9.10 11.49
C PRO A 197 -8.67 -7.58 11.53
N GLY A 198 -8.11 -6.99 10.48
CA GLY A 198 -7.68 -5.60 10.43
C GLY A 198 -8.70 -4.62 9.83
N GLU A 199 -8.24 -3.41 9.50
CA GLU A 199 -9.06 -2.41 8.81
C GLU A 199 -8.99 -2.59 7.29
N LEU A 200 -10.15 -2.74 6.65
CA LEU A 200 -10.28 -2.95 5.21
C LEU A 200 -10.85 -1.70 4.52
N VAL A 201 -10.11 -1.17 3.54
CA VAL A 201 -10.46 0.06 2.82
C VAL A 201 -10.70 -0.24 1.34
N LEU A 202 -11.96 -0.16 0.92
CA LEU A 202 -12.49 -0.49 -0.41
C LEU A 202 -13.21 0.72 -1.02
N LYS A 203 -12.50 1.82 -1.24
CA LYS A 203 -13.12 3.05 -1.78
C LYS A 203 -13.39 2.99 -3.29
N GLY A 204 -12.83 2.02 -4.00
CA GLY A 204 -13.05 1.84 -5.44
C GLY A 204 -14.33 1.09 -5.79
N VAL A 205 -14.87 0.32 -4.84
CA VAL A 205 -16.04 -0.53 -5.09
C VAL A 205 -17.27 0.36 -5.22
N THR A 206 -17.87 0.38 -6.41
CA THR A 206 -19.01 1.24 -6.75
C THR A 206 -20.36 0.55 -6.57
N ALA A 207 -20.39 -0.77 -6.74
CA ALA A 207 -21.59 -1.60 -6.62
C ALA A 207 -21.28 -2.92 -5.90
N LEU A 208 -22.26 -3.44 -5.18
CA LEU A 208 -22.21 -4.73 -4.48
C LEU A 208 -23.50 -5.50 -4.73
N THR A 209 -23.39 -6.81 -4.88
CA THR A 209 -24.57 -7.68 -4.81
C THR A 209 -24.99 -7.90 -3.35
N PRO A 210 -26.26 -8.24 -3.08
CA PRO A 210 -26.73 -8.55 -1.72
C PRO A 210 -25.90 -9.63 -1.03
N GLU A 211 -25.46 -10.66 -1.77
CA GLU A 211 -24.65 -11.77 -1.26
C GLU A 211 -23.25 -11.29 -0.88
N THR A 212 -22.65 -10.45 -1.71
CA THR A 212 -21.32 -9.88 -1.47
C THR A 212 -21.34 -8.92 -0.27
N ALA A 213 -22.40 -8.11 -0.15
CA ALA A 213 -22.61 -7.25 1.02
C ALA A 213 -22.80 -8.06 2.31
N ALA A 214 -23.58 -9.15 2.26
CA ALA A 214 -23.77 -10.04 3.39
C ALA A 214 -22.47 -10.76 3.82
N ALA A 215 -21.60 -11.08 2.87
CA ALA A 215 -20.27 -11.62 3.16
C ALA A 215 -19.37 -10.58 3.86
N LEU A 216 -19.28 -9.36 3.31
CA LEU A 216 -18.49 -8.27 3.90
C LEU A 216 -19.05 -7.80 5.25
N ALA A 217 -20.36 -7.90 5.49
CA ALA A 217 -20.99 -7.57 6.75
C ALA A 217 -20.53 -8.46 7.93
N LYS A 218 -19.92 -9.61 7.65
CA LYS A 218 -19.32 -10.49 8.67
C LYS A 218 -17.91 -10.07 9.07
N HIS A 219 -17.32 -9.07 8.41
CA HIS A 219 -15.99 -8.59 8.73
C HIS A 219 -15.93 -8.05 10.18
N PRO A 220 -14.95 -8.46 10.99
CA PRO A 220 -14.89 -8.06 12.41
C PRO A 220 -14.36 -6.63 12.61
N GLY A 221 -13.63 -6.10 11.62
CA GLY A 221 -12.89 -4.85 11.71
C GLY A 221 -13.64 -3.62 11.19
N ARG A 222 -12.88 -2.56 10.90
CA ARG A 222 -13.42 -1.35 10.26
C ARG A 222 -13.45 -1.56 8.76
N LEU A 223 -14.61 -1.33 8.16
CA LEU A 223 -14.83 -1.48 6.73
C LEU A 223 -15.16 -0.13 6.10
N HIS A 224 -14.33 0.35 5.18
CA HIS A 224 -14.56 1.61 4.47
C HIS A 224 -15.02 1.36 3.03
N LEU A 225 -16.30 1.62 2.75
CA LEU A 225 -16.97 1.44 1.47
C LEU A 225 -17.54 2.77 0.97
N THR A 226 -16.76 3.86 1.05
CA THR A 226 -17.25 5.20 0.71
C THR A 226 -17.43 5.45 -0.79
N GLY A 227 -17.01 4.50 -1.64
CA GLY A 227 -17.11 4.58 -3.10
C GLY A 227 -18.42 4.09 -3.69
N LEU A 228 -19.29 3.46 -2.88
CA LEU A 228 -20.56 2.93 -3.36
C LEU A 228 -21.42 4.06 -3.94
N THR A 229 -21.79 3.93 -5.21
CA THR A 229 -22.72 4.85 -5.89
C THR A 229 -24.13 4.30 -5.88
N GLU A 230 -24.25 2.98 -5.93
CA GLU A 230 -25.52 2.26 -5.92
C GLU A 230 -25.66 1.46 -4.63
N MET A 231 -26.79 1.61 -3.94
CA MET A 231 -27.09 0.91 -2.70
C MET A 231 -28.54 0.45 -2.71
N SER A 232 -28.76 -0.82 -3.04
CA SER A 232 -30.08 -1.42 -2.93
C SER A 232 -30.51 -1.51 -1.45
N PRO A 233 -31.83 -1.58 -1.15
CA PRO A 233 -32.32 -1.78 0.21
C PRO A 233 -31.71 -3.01 0.90
N GLU A 234 -31.47 -4.08 0.15
CA GLU A 234 -30.89 -5.34 0.63
C GLU A 234 -29.42 -5.16 1.04
N VAL A 235 -28.62 -4.45 0.23
CA VAL A 235 -27.23 -4.12 0.55
C VAL A 235 -27.16 -3.26 1.82
N ARG A 236 -28.09 -2.31 1.97
CA ARG A 236 -28.20 -1.50 3.19
C ARG A 236 -28.58 -2.32 4.41
N ALA A 237 -29.53 -3.24 4.26
CA ALA A 237 -29.96 -4.12 5.33
C ALA A 237 -28.82 -5.04 5.78
N ALA A 238 -28.01 -5.55 4.84
CA ALA A 238 -26.84 -6.37 5.15
C ALA A 238 -25.83 -5.64 6.05
N PHE A 239 -25.59 -4.35 5.81
CA PHE A 239 -24.67 -3.55 6.62
C PHE A 239 -25.28 -2.93 7.89
N ALA A 240 -26.60 -3.01 8.07
CA ALA A 240 -27.27 -2.46 9.26
C ALA A 240 -26.83 -3.15 10.56
N THR A 241 -26.36 -4.38 10.48
CA THR A 241 -25.85 -5.16 11.61
C THR A 241 -24.35 -4.96 11.87
N HIS A 242 -23.64 -4.25 10.98
CA HIS A 242 -22.19 -4.08 11.08
C HIS A 242 -21.82 -2.80 11.83
N ASN A 243 -21.21 -2.95 13.02
CA ASN A 243 -20.96 -1.84 13.94
C ASN A 243 -19.92 -0.80 13.45
N ASN A 244 -19.02 -1.18 12.54
CA ASN A 244 -17.88 -0.36 12.12
C ASN A 244 -17.75 -0.19 10.59
N VAL A 245 -18.87 0.06 9.90
CA VAL A 245 -18.87 0.29 8.45
C VAL A 245 -19.01 1.78 8.11
N ARG A 246 -18.15 2.29 7.23
CA ARG A 246 -18.23 3.64 6.69
C ARG A 246 -18.77 3.60 5.26
N LEU A 247 -20.04 3.92 5.13
CA LEU A 247 -20.79 4.00 3.88
C LEU A 247 -20.76 5.42 3.30
N PRO A 248 -21.04 5.61 1.99
CA PRO A 248 -21.20 6.94 1.41
C PRO A 248 -22.32 7.71 2.12
N ARG A 249 -22.21 9.05 2.14
CA ARG A 249 -23.34 9.90 2.53
C ARG A 249 -24.35 9.87 1.38
N LEU A 250 -25.52 9.29 1.61
CA LEU A 250 -26.62 9.32 0.64
C LEU A 250 -26.95 10.78 0.27
N PRO A 251 -27.21 11.08 -1.01
CA PRO A 251 -27.86 12.32 -1.40
C PRO A 251 -29.16 12.51 -0.60
N LYS A 252 -29.49 13.74 -0.23
CA LYS A 252 -30.62 14.08 0.65
C LYS A 252 -31.97 13.56 0.13
N ASP A 253 -32.08 13.22 -1.15
CA ASP A 253 -33.33 12.95 -1.84
C ASP A 253 -33.96 11.58 -1.51
N ILE A 254 -33.18 10.60 -1.03
CA ILE A 254 -33.72 9.27 -0.66
C ILE A 254 -34.41 9.29 0.71
N ARG A 255 -34.21 10.32 1.55
CA ARG A 255 -34.92 10.43 2.83
C ARG A 255 -36.42 10.64 2.67
N GLN A 256 -36.88 11.13 1.52
CA GLN A 256 -38.30 11.38 1.27
C GLN A 256 -39.06 10.15 0.75
N ALA A 257 -38.38 9.15 0.18
CA ALA A 257 -39.03 7.94 -0.34
C ALA A 257 -39.41 6.93 0.76
N SER A 258 -38.79 7.00 1.95
CA SER A 258 -39.10 6.10 3.07
C SER A 258 -40.29 6.56 3.93
N SER A 259 -40.90 7.72 3.65
CA SER A 259 -42.08 8.23 4.36
C SER A 259 -43.40 8.13 3.59
N ALA A 260 -43.41 7.50 2.41
CA ALA A 260 -44.66 7.22 1.70
C ALA A 260 -45.28 5.92 2.23
N ASN A 261 -46.09 6.06 3.29
CA ASN A 261 -46.97 5.01 3.78
C ASN A 261 -48.00 4.65 2.69
N PRO A 262 -48.19 3.37 2.32
CA PRO A 262 -49.33 2.96 1.51
C PRO A 262 -50.56 2.90 2.42
N LEU A 263 -51.67 3.51 2.02
CA LEU A 263 -53.05 3.41 2.54
C LEU A 263 -53.66 4.81 2.79
N SER A 264 -54.34 5.34 1.76
CA SER A 264 -55.69 5.92 1.84
C SER A 264 -55.97 6.71 0.57
N GLN A 265 -56.70 6.14 -0.37
CA GLN A 265 -57.80 6.79 -1.09
C GLN A 265 -58.67 5.66 -1.66
N ALA A 266 -59.43 5.05 -0.78
CA ALA A 266 -60.76 4.57 -1.12
C ALA A 266 -61.70 5.65 -0.56
N GLU A 267 -62.27 6.44 -1.48
CA GLU A 267 -63.58 7.10 -1.43
C GLU A 267 -63.78 7.88 -2.74
#